data_AF-A0A6V7LTW2-F1
#
_entry.id   AF-A0A6V7LTW2-F1
#
_cell.length_a   1.000
_cell.length_b   1.000
_cell.length_c   1.000
_cell.angle_alpha   90.00
_cell.angle_beta   90.00
_cell.angle_gamma   90.00
#
_symmetry.space_group_name_H-M   'P 1'
#
loop_
_entity.id
_entity.type
_entity.pdbx_description
1 polymer ?
#
loop_
_entity_poly.entity_id
_entity_poly.type
_entity_poly.pdbx_seq_one_letter_code
_entity_poly.pdbx_strand_id
1 'polypeptide(L)' 'ITNHQNIEIGLGIHDITDRKSGYIVPIDRAILHEQFKSDFLHDVNDIALLKLKQPVKYSQNVQPLCLPAR' A
#
# COMPACT_ATOMS: atom_id res chain seq x y z
N ILE A 1 -18.00 -1.75 -2.37
CA ILE A 1 -17.00 -0.71 -2.04
C ILE A 1 -16.77 -0.82 -0.54
N THR A 2 -15.72 -1.51 -0.13
CA THR A 2 -15.35 -1.68 1.28
C THR A 2 -14.94 -0.32 1.86
N ASN A 3 -15.56 0.07 2.98
CA ASN A 3 -15.38 1.38 3.61
C ASN A 3 -14.07 1.39 4.42
N HIS A 4 -12.96 1.80 3.80
CA HIS A 4 -11.62 1.77 4.40
C HIS A 4 -11.25 3.07 5.14
N GLN A 5 -12.15 3.61 5.97
CA GLN A 5 -12.00 4.99 6.49
C GLN A 5 -10.74 5.26 7.33
N ASN A 6 -10.02 4.22 7.78
CA ASN A 6 -8.90 4.35 8.72
C ASN A 6 -7.61 3.61 8.29
N ILE A 7 -7.30 3.51 6.99
CA ILE A 7 -6.00 2.97 6.55
C ILE A 7 -5.05 4.11 6.21
N GLU A 8 -3.88 4.09 6.87
CA GLU A 8 -2.74 4.97 6.61
C GLU A 8 -1.51 4.15 6.21
N ILE A 9 -0.69 4.72 5.32
CA ILE A 9 0.55 4.10 4.83
C ILE A 9 1.74 4.93 5.29
N GLY A 10 2.72 4.25 5.89
CA GLY A 10 4.04 4.80 6.20
C GLY A 10 5.00 4.60 5.04
N LEU A 11 5.67 5.67 4.57
CA LEU A 11 6.66 5.60 3.49
C LEU A 11 7.96 6.30 3.92
N GLY A 12 9.10 5.66 3.66
CA GLY A 12 10.42 6.17 4.02
C GLY A 12 10.72 6.19 5.53
N ILE A 13 9.97 5.42 6.31
CA ILE A 13 10.13 5.31 7.77
C ILE A 13 11.01 4.10 8.07
N HIS A 14 12.10 4.33 8.82
CA HIS A 14 12.99 3.26 9.27
C HIS A 14 12.67 2.81 10.71
N ASP A 15 12.39 3.77 11.60
CA ASP A 15 11.94 3.53 12.97
C ASP A 15 10.43 3.79 13.06
N ILE A 16 9.66 2.73 13.32
CA ILE A 16 8.18 2.81 13.41
C ILE A 16 7.70 3.69 14.57
N THR A 17 8.53 3.89 15.60
CA THR A 17 8.21 4.75 16.73
C THR A 17 8.37 6.24 16.37
N ASP A 18 9.26 6.56 15.42
CA ASP A 18 9.43 7.90 14.87
C ASP A 18 8.63 8.09 13.57
N ARG A 19 7.32 8.30 13.72
CA ARG A 19 6.40 8.56 12.60
C ARG A 19 6.67 9.87 11.86
N LYS A 20 7.54 10.75 12.37
CA LYS A 20 7.91 12.02 11.72
C LYS A 20 9.09 11.86 10.75
N SER A 21 9.80 10.73 10.80
CA SER A 21 10.95 10.44 9.94
C SER A 21 10.59 10.24 8.45
N GLY A 22 9.30 10.08 8.12
CA GLY A 22 8.82 9.86 6.76
C GLY A 22 7.41 10.40 6.53
N TYR A 23 6.72 9.81 5.55
CA TYR A 23 5.33 10.16 5.25
C TYR A 23 4.36 9.22 5.96
N ILE A 24 3.32 9.79 6.57
CA ILE A 24 2.09 9.07 6.93
C ILE A 24 0.99 9.62 6.04
N VAL A 25 0.42 8.78 5.17
CA VAL A 25 -0.59 9.20 4.19
C VAL A 25 -1.81 8.30 4.22
N PRO A 26 -3.03 8.87 4.28
CA PRO A 26 -4.24 8.07 4.13
C PRO A 26 -4.38 7.55 2.69
N ILE A 27 -5.14 6.47 2.51
CA ILE A 27 -5.50 5.97 1.19
C ILE A 27 -6.78 6.63 0.65
N ASP A 28 -6.85 6.76 -0.67
CA ASP A 28 -8.07 7.10 -1.42
C ASP A 28 -9.00 5.87 -1.46
N ARG A 29 -8.43 4.72 -1.84
CA ARG A 29 -9.13 3.43 -1.92
C ARG A 29 -8.17 2.25 -2.00
N ALA A 30 -8.67 1.10 -1.57
CA ALA A 30 -8.06 -0.21 -1.83
C ALA A 30 -8.71 -0.87 -3.05
N ILE A 31 -7.90 -1.55 -3.85
CA ILE A 31 -8.31 -2.24 -5.08
C ILE A 31 -7.85 -3.69 -4.93
N LEU A 32 -8.77 -4.59 -4.62
CA LEU A 32 -8.51 -6.02 -4.56
C LEU A 32 -8.41 -6.59 -5.98
N HIS A 33 -7.58 -7.61 -6.19
CA HIS A 33 -7.59 -8.35 -7.44
C HIS A 33 -8.98 -8.94 -7.69
N GLU A 34 -9.54 -8.73 -8.88
CA GLU A 34 -10.93 -9.11 -9.21
C GLU A 34 -11.20 -10.62 -9.07
N GLN A 35 -10.15 -11.42 -9.22
CA GLN A 35 -10.19 -12.87 -9.08
C GLN A 35 -9.57 -13.38 -7.78
N PHE A 36 -9.38 -12.51 -6.78
CA PHE A 36 -8.96 -12.94 -5.45
C PHE A 36 -9.97 -13.94 -4.87
N LYS A 37 -9.47 -15.08 -4.38
CA LYS A 37 -10.26 -16.07 -3.65
C LYS A 37 -9.43 -16.61 -2.50
N SER A 38 -10.02 -16.64 -1.32
CA SER A 38 -9.43 -17.24 -0.13
C SER A 38 -10.36 -18.33 0.37
N ASP A 39 -9.82 -19.52 0.55
CA ASP A 39 -10.48 -20.65 1.20
C ASP A 39 -9.59 -21.24 2.30
N PHE A 40 -10.00 -22.36 2.91
CA PHE A 40 -9.25 -22.94 4.02
C PHE A 40 -7.86 -23.47 3.63
N LEU A 41 -7.64 -23.76 2.34
CA LEU A 41 -6.41 -24.39 1.85
C LEU A 41 -5.54 -23.43 1.04
N HIS A 42 -6.14 -22.44 0.37
CA HIS A 42 -5.46 -21.62 -0.63
C HIS A 42 -5.94 -20.16 -0.66
N ASP A 43 -4.98 -19.27 -0.91
CA ASP A 43 -5.21 -17.88 -1.29
C ASP A 43 -4.76 -17.67 -2.74
N VAL A 44 -5.73 -17.61 -3.65
CA VAL A 44 -5.52 -17.47 -5.09
C VAL A 44 -5.60 -16.00 -5.48
N ASN A 45 -4.61 -15.53 -6.25
CA ASN A 45 -4.47 -14.13 -6.66
C ASN A 45 -4.45 -13.16 -5.46
N ASP A 46 -3.72 -13.53 -4.41
CA ASP A 46 -3.54 -12.70 -3.21
C ASP A 46 -2.64 -11.49 -3.50
N ILE A 47 -3.26 -10.47 -4.10
CA ILE A 47 -2.63 -9.19 -4.40
C ILE A 47 -3.68 -8.07 -4.39
N ALA A 48 -3.26 -6.89 -3.94
CA ALA A 48 -4.08 -5.69 -3.95
C ALA A 48 -3.23 -4.45 -4.22
N LEU A 49 -3.88 -3.38 -4.69
CA LEU A 49 -3.28 -2.06 -4.84
C LEU A 49 -3.93 -1.07 -3.88
N LEU A 50 -3.10 -0.24 -3.24
CA LEU A 50 -3.57 0.86 -2.41
C LEU A 50 -3.25 2.18 -3.11
N LYS A 51 -4.29 2.93 -3.47
CA LYS A 51 -4.10 4.27 -4.04
C LYS A 51 -3.99 5.27 -2.90
N LEU A 52 -2.88 6.00 -2.82
CA LEU A 52 -2.70 7.07 -1.84
C LEU A 52 -3.68 8.22 -2.10
N LYS A 53 -4.19 8.86 -1.04
CA LYS A 53 -5.09 10.03 -1.15
C LYS A 53 -4.40 11.24 -1.76
N GLN A 54 -3.11 11.35 -1.54
CA GLN A 54 -2.26 12.42 -2.05
C GLN A 54 -0.88 11.87 -2.41
N PRO A 55 -0.28 12.34 -3.53
CA PRO A 55 1.04 11.87 -3.96
C PRO A 55 2.12 12.27 -2.95
N VAL A 56 3.14 11.42 -2.80
CA VAL A 56 4.35 11.72 -2.03
C VAL A 56 5.48 12.12 -2.96
N LYS A 57 6.41 12.95 -2.48
CA LYS A 57 7.59 13.32 -3.26
C LYS A 57 8.65 12.22 -3.13
N TYR A 58 9.26 11.83 -4.25
CA TYR A 58 10.40 10.92 -4.25
C TYR A 58 11.61 11.55 -3.57
N SER A 59 12.40 10.71 -2.91
CA SER A 59 13.61 11.08 -2.19
C SER A 59 14.60 9.92 -2.17
N GLN A 60 15.70 10.05 -1.44
CA GLN A 60 16.60 8.92 -1.19
C GLN A 60 15.91 7.78 -0.42
N ASN A 61 14.92 8.09 0.42
CA ASN A 61 14.23 7.12 1.28
C ASN A 61 12.84 6.72 0.75
N VAL A 62 12.36 7.37 -0.31
CA VAL A 62 11.04 7.09 -0.92
C VAL A 62 11.22 6.98 -2.42
N GLN A 63 11.22 5.75 -2.93
CA GLN A 63 11.36 5.44 -4.36
C GLN A 63 10.43 4.29 -4.75
N PRO A 64 9.92 4.27 -6.00
CA PRO A 64 9.14 3.14 -6.50
C PRO A 64 10.05 1.94 -6.79
N LEU A 65 9.48 0.74 -6.75
CA LEU A 65 10.11 -0.47 -7.25
C LEU A 65 9.67 -0.73 -8.69
N CYS A 66 10.56 -1.27 -9.51
CA CYS A 66 10.21 -1.75 -10.85
C CYS A 66 9.35 -3.01 -10.76
N LEU A 67 8.40 -3.15 -11.69
CA LEU A 67 7.72 -4.43 -11.92
C LEU A 67 8.54 -5.27 -12.91
N PRO A 68 8.53 -6.60 -12.81
CA PRO A 68 9.20 -7.46 -13.78
C PRO A 68 8.67 -7.22 -15.19
N ALA A 69 9.58 -7.22 -16.16
CA ALA A 69 9.21 -7.36 -17.56
C ALA A 69 8.64 -8.77 -17.76
N ARG A 70 7.67 -8.89 -18.66
CA ARG A 70 6.94 -10.15 -18.93
C ARG A 70 7.84 -11.31 -19.32
#